data_AF-A0A6N1MU87-F1
#
_entry.id   AF-A0A6N1MU87-F1
#
_cell.length_a   1.000
_cell.length_b   1.000
_cell.length_c   1.000
_cell.angle_alpha   90.00
_cell.angle_beta   90.00
_cell.angle_gamma   90.00
#
_symmetry.space_group_name_H-M   'P 1'
#
loop_
_entity.id
_entity.type
_entity.pdbx_description
1 polymer ?
#
loop_
_entity_poly.entity_id
_entity_poly.type
_entity_poly.pdbx_seq_one_letter_code
_entity_poly.pdbx_strand_id
1 'polypeptide(L)'
;MSFFALGVNHQTASVELREQVAFNPEKLSAILAEQSQHPELNDMVVVSTCNRTEVYAMSDNADMVLNWLAQKNGVDVKQLQHHVYRYENAQAVTHLMRVASGLDSLMLGEPQILGQVKTALSLAKDSHTVSRNLNRIFEYAFYAAKRVRSETAVGSHAVSMGYAVAQLALQVFSHPDKLTIMIVAAGEMNSLVAKHLAEMGVGKIIICNRTRERADILAQEIAHRVEVEIIGFDQLAENLHRADVISSCTGSLHQVIHFTDVKAALKKRRYQQMLLVDLAVPRDIDAKVESLDGVYLYGVDDLQSVIEENLAQRRQAAVEAEIMVNQLATELMTQQKVKQAGATIHAYRDHGETLRQEELTLAIQRIAKGEKADTVLAEFSHRLTQKLLHPTSIVLREAAKAEDPAYFELLQEELGNVVAKRRKSRHSF
;
A
#
# COMPACT_ATOMS: atom_id res chain seq x y z
N MET A 1 -2.02 10.84 -17.43
CA MET A 1 -1.55 10.23 -16.18
C MET A 1 -2.48 9.12 -15.71
N SER A 2 -2.01 7.88 -15.82
CA SER A 2 -2.61 6.68 -15.23
C SER A 2 -2.07 6.48 -13.81
N PHE A 3 -2.80 5.72 -12.99
CA PHE A 3 -2.32 5.27 -11.68
C PHE A 3 -1.57 3.95 -11.83
N PHE A 4 -0.31 3.87 -11.41
CA PHE A 4 0.51 2.67 -11.46
C PHE A 4 0.83 2.16 -10.07
N ALA A 5 0.86 0.84 -9.92
CA ALA A 5 1.52 0.15 -8.82
C ALA A 5 2.60 -0.74 -9.43
N LEU A 6 3.85 -0.48 -9.05
CA LEU A 6 5.02 -1.17 -9.58
C LEU A 6 5.94 -1.58 -8.44
N GLY A 7 6.38 -2.82 -8.39
CA GLY A 7 7.25 -3.25 -7.31
C GLY A 7 7.72 -4.68 -7.41
N VAL A 8 8.48 -5.08 -6.40
CA VAL A 8 8.87 -6.46 -6.14
C VAL A 8 8.32 -6.90 -4.80
N ASN A 9 8.03 -8.18 -4.68
CA ASN A 9 7.60 -8.80 -3.43
C ASN A 9 8.25 -10.18 -3.26
N HIS A 10 8.05 -10.79 -2.11
CA HIS A 10 8.55 -12.13 -1.78
C HIS A 10 8.15 -13.24 -2.78
N GLN A 11 7.08 -13.06 -3.57
CA GLN A 11 6.65 -14.05 -4.58
C GLN A 11 7.45 -13.94 -5.88
N THR A 12 7.99 -12.75 -6.16
CA THR A 12 8.59 -12.41 -7.45
C THR A 12 10.09 -12.19 -7.39
N ALA A 13 10.66 -12.00 -6.19
CA ALA A 13 12.07 -11.69 -5.99
C ALA A 13 12.64 -12.42 -4.76
N SER A 14 13.89 -12.88 -4.86
CA SER A 14 14.63 -13.43 -3.72
C SER A 14 14.87 -12.37 -2.64
N VAL A 15 15.22 -12.81 -1.43
CA VAL A 15 15.62 -11.89 -0.34
C VAL A 15 16.74 -10.96 -0.80
N GLU A 16 17.77 -11.49 -1.47
CA GLU A 16 18.93 -10.70 -1.92
C GLU A 16 18.54 -9.55 -2.85
N LEU A 17 17.62 -9.80 -3.79
CA LEU A 17 17.14 -8.76 -4.69
C LEU A 17 16.29 -7.73 -3.93
N ARG A 18 15.45 -8.17 -2.98
CA ARG A 18 14.67 -7.26 -2.12
C ARG A 18 15.55 -6.40 -1.24
N GLU A 19 16.64 -6.93 -0.69
CA GLU A 19 17.62 -6.16 0.08
C GLU A 19 18.24 -5.03 -0.74
N GLN A 20 18.50 -5.26 -2.03
CA GLN A 20 19.07 -4.26 -2.94
C GLN A 20 18.10 -3.13 -3.27
N VAL A 21 16.79 -3.40 -3.32
CA VAL A 21 15.78 -2.40 -3.67
C VAL A 21 15.05 -1.81 -2.45
N ALA A 22 15.33 -2.30 -1.25
CA ALA A 22 14.71 -1.83 -0.01
C ALA A 22 15.16 -0.40 0.34
N PHE A 23 14.21 0.44 0.73
CA PHE A 23 14.48 1.79 1.20
C PHE A 23 14.47 1.87 2.72
N ASN A 24 15.50 2.51 3.29
CA ASN A 24 15.46 2.99 4.67
C ASN A 24 14.58 4.26 4.76
N PRO A 25 13.71 4.42 5.77
CA PRO A 25 12.85 5.58 5.93
C PRO A 25 13.56 6.95 5.87
N GLU A 26 14.73 7.09 6.48
CA GLU A 26 15.50 8.34 6.49
C GLU A 26 16.04 8.69 5.10
N LYS A 27 16.60 7.69 4.41
CA LYS A 27 17.07 7.86 3.02
C LYS A 27 15.91 8.13 2.07
N LEU A 28 14.80 7.45 2.26
CA LEU A 28 13.61 7.61 1.43
C LEU A 28 13.06 9.04 1.49
N SER A 29 13.04 9.64 2.68
CA SER A 29 12.65 11.05 2.85
C SER A 29 13.49 11.99 1.97
N ALA A 30 14.82 11.83 2.00
CA ALA A 30 15.73 12.65 1.19
C ALA A 30 15.54 12.42 -0.32
N ILE A 31 15.33 11.17 -0.73
CA ILE A 31 15.08 10.80 -2.13
C ILE A 31 13.76 11.42 -2.62
N LEU A 32 12.68 11.34 -1.83
CA LEU A 32 11.39 11.94 -2.20
C LEU A 32 11.45 13.47 -2.23
N ALA A 33 12.19 14.09 -1.29
CA ALA A 33 12.42 15.54 -1.31
C ALA A 33 13.18 16.00 -2.55
N GLU A 34 14.21 15.26 -2.99
CA GLU A 34 14.88 15.50 -4.27
C GLU A 34 13.91 15.32 -5.45
N GLN A 35 13.14 14.24 -5.44
CA GLN A 35 12.19 13.91 -6.50
C GLN A 35 11.07 14.96 -6.65
N SER A 36 10.72 15.65 -5.57
CA SER A 36 9.73 16.74 -5.61
C SER A 36 10.08 17.88 -6.56
N GLN A 37 11.37 18.02 -6.91
CA GLN A 37 11.87 19.03 -7.84
C GLN A 37 11.77 18.59 -9.33
N HIS A 38 11.39 17.34 -9.60
CA HIS A 38 11.28 16.77 -10.94
C HIS A 38 9.81 16.58 -11.35
N PRO A 39 9.23 17.48 -12.16
CA PRO A 39 7.78 17.49 -12.45
C PRO A 39 7.26 16.23 -13.14
N GLU A 40 8.13 15.53 -13.88
CA GLU A 40 7.79 14.35 -14.67
C GLU A 40 7.33 13.15 -13.83
N LEU A 41 7.76 13.07 -12.56
CA LEU A 41 7.34 12.03 -11.62
C LEU A 41 7.32 12.61 -10.19
N ASN A 42 6.34 13.45 -9.89
CA ASN A 42 6.17 14.12 -8.59
C ASN A 42 4.84 13.76 -7.89
N ASP A 43 4.26 12.62 -8.25
CA ASP A 43 3.02 12.15 -7.62
C ASP A 43 3.17 10.66 -7.32
N MET A 44 3.84 10.35 -6.20
CA MET A 44 4.24 8.99 -5.84
C MET A 44 4.25 8.73 -4.33
N VAL A 45 4.04 7.46 -3.97
CA VAL A 45 4.20 6.92 -2.62
C VAL A 45 5.02 5.64 -2.71
N VAL A 46 6.03 5.51 -1.86
CA VAL A 46 6.89 4.32 -1.81
C VAL A 46 6.60 3.52 -0.55
N VAL A 47 6.17 2.27 -0.73
CA VAL A 47 5.93 1.32 0.35
C VAL A 47 7.07 0.32 0.36
N SER A 48 7.99 0.47 1.30
CA SER A 48 9.10 -0.47 1.52
C SER A 48 8.91 -1.17 2.86
N THR A 49 8.77 -2.48 2.83
CA THR A 49 8.62 -3.35 3.99
C THR A 49 9.59 -4.53 3.88
N CYS A 50 9.59 -5.45 4.85
CA CYS A 50 10.41 -6.66 4.73
C CYS A 50 10.01 -7.51 3.52
N ASN A 51 8.74 -7.51 3.13
CA ASN A 51 8.19 -8.43 2.12
C ASN A 51 7.98 -7.81 0.74
N ARG A 52 8.13 -6.48 0.61
CA ARG A 52 7.89 -5.76 -0.65
C ARG A 52 8.58 -4.42 -0.71
N THR A 53 8.92 -4.00 -1.93
CA THR A 53 9.19 -2.60 -2.26
C THR A 53 8.33 -2.22 -3.45
N GLU A 54 7.41 -1.29 -3.23
CA GLU A 54 6.43 -0.85 -4.22
C GLU A 54 6.42 0.66 -4.35
N VAL A 55 6.24 1.12 -5.58
CA VAL A 55 6.01 2.50 -5.95
C VAL A 55 4.60 2.62 -6.52
N TYR A 56 3.80 3.45 -5.87
CA TYR A 56 2.46 3.84 -6.32
C TYR A 56 2.55 5.25 -6.87
N ALA A 57 2.33 5.44 -8.17
CA ALA A 57 2.54 6.74 -8.79
C ALA A 57 1.48 7.09 -9.84
N MET A 58 1.17 8.39 -9.97
CA MET A 58 0.51 8.93 -11.14
C MET A 58 1.59 9.28 -12.18
N SER A 59 1.56 8.62 -13.33
CA SER A 59 2.55 8.85 -14.39
C SER A 59 1.90 8.64 -15.76
N ASP A 60 2.56 9.14 -16.81
CA ASP A 60 2.14 8.87 -18.19
C ASP A 60 2.70 7.53 -18.72
N ASN A 61 3.82 7.05 -18.15
CA ASN A 61 4.40 5.76 -18.51
C ASN A 61 4.97 5.06 -17.26
N ALA A 62 4.63 3.79 -17.04
CA ALA A 62 5.20 3.02 -15.94
C ALA A 62 6.70 2.76 -16.08
N ASP A 63 7.29 2.84 -17.28
CA ASP A 63 8.74 2.70 -17.44
C ASP A 63 9.50 3.81 -16.72
N MET A 64 8.89 5.00 -16.57
CA MET A 64 9.47 6.08 -15.76
C MET A 64 9.57 5.68 -14.29
N VAL A 65 8.55 4.99 -13.78
CA VAL A 65 8.51 4.48 -12.40
C VAL A 65 9.54 3.36 -12.20
N LEU A 66 9.66 2.44 -13.16
CA LEU A 66 10.66 1.36 -13.14
C LEU A 66 12.08 1.90 -13.17
N ASN A 67 12.37 2.82 -14.09
CA ASN A 67 13.68 3.45 -14.23
C ASN A 67 14.06 4.22 -12.96
N TRP A 68 13.11 4.92 -12.36
CA TRP A 68 13.31 5.61 -11.09
C TRP A 68 13.69 4.63 -9.97
N LEU A 69 12.95 3.53 -9.83
CA LEU A 69 13.20 2.52 -8.78
C LEU A 69 14.58 1.87 -8.94
N ALA A 70 14.96 1.54 -10.17
CA ALA A 70 16.27 0.98 -10.49
C ALA A 70 17.40 1.99 -10.21
N GLN A 71 17.26 3.23 -10.68
CA GLN A 71 18.27 4.28 -10.54
C GLN A 71 18.54 4.63 -9.07
N LYS A 72 17.49 4.79 -8.25
CA LYS A 72 17.64 5.17 -6.84
C LYS A 72 18.24 4.06 -5.97
N ASN A 73 18.17 2.81 -6.42
CA ASN A 73 18.76 1.65 -5.75
C ASN A 73 20.07 1.15 -6.38
N GLY A 74 20.51 1.73 -7.50
CA GLY A 74 21.74 1.32 -8.19
C GLY A 74 21.65 -0.09 -8.81
N VAL A 75 20.45 -0.53 -9.18
CA VAL A 75 20.19 -1.84 -9.80
C VAL A 75 20.02 -1.68 -11.31
N ASP A 76 20.46 -2.67 -12.10
CA ASP A 76 20.19 -2.67 -13.54
C ASP A 76 18.68 -2.80 -13.80
N VAL A 77 18.12 -1.86 -14.56
CA VAL A 77 16.71 -1.85 -14.99
C VAL A 77 16.34 -3.19 -15.63
N LYS A 78 17.22 -3.78 -16.45
CA LYS A 78 16.95 -5.06 -17.12
C LYS A 78 16.83 -6.21 -16.12
N GLN A 79 17.67 -6.24 -15.09
CA GLN A 79 17.58 -7.24 -14.03
C GLN A 79 16.28 -7.07 -13.25
N LEU A 80 15.92 -5.83 -12.92
CA LEU A 80 14.72 -5.52 -12.16
C LEU A 80 13.43 -5.84 -12.95
N GLN A 81 13.41 -5.55 -14.25
CA GLN A 81 12.25 -5.78 -15.13
C GLN A 81 11.73 -7.23 -15.13
N HIS A 82 12.60 -8.22 -14.94
CA HIS A 82 12.21 -9.64 -14.92
C HIS A 82 11.49 -10.06 -13.63
N HIS A 83 11.59 -9.26 -12.57
CA HIS A 83 11.07 -9.57 -11.24
C HIS A 83 9.95 -8.61 -10.80
N VAL A 84 9.75 -7.52 -11.52
CA VAL A 84 8.75 -6.50 -11.17
C VAL A 84 7.39 -6.85 -11.74
N TYR A 85 6.36 -6.78 -10.90
CA TYR A 85 4.98 -6.69 -11.38
C TYR A 85 4.58 -5.24 -11.64
N ARG A 86 3.71 -5.06 -12.63
CA ARG A 86 3.17 -3.77 -13.04
C ARG A 86 1.66 -3.87 -13.13
N TYR A 87 0.97 -3.03 -12.38
CA TYR A 87 -0.47 -2.85 -12.47
C TYR A 87 -0.83 -1.42 -12.85
N GLU A 88 -1.93 -1.28 -13.59
CA GLU A 88 -2.41 0.02 -14.08
C GLU A 88 -3.89 0.25 -13.70
N ASN A 89 -4.21 1.49 -13.32
CA ASN A 89 -5.53 2.00 -13.01
C ASN A 89 -6.31 1.08 -12.06
N ALA A 90 -7.38 0.42 -12.54
CA ALA A 90 -8.21 -0.44 -11.72
C ALA A 90 -7.42 -1.59 -11.07
N GLN A 91 -6.44 -2.16 -11.78
CA GLN A 91 -5.58 -3.21 -11.24
C GLN A 91 -4.67 -2.66 -10.14
N ALA A 92 -4.11 -1.45 -10.32
CA ALA A 92 -3.27 -0.81 -9.31
C ALA A 92 -4.05 -0.47 -8.03
N VAL A 93 -5.30 -0.01 -8.17
CA VAL A 93 -6.20 0.24 -7.03
C VAL A 93 -6.54 -1.05 -6.31
N THR A 94 -6.89 -2.11 -7.07
CA THR A 94 -7.19 -3.43 -6.51
C THR A 94 -5.99 -3.97 -5.75
N HIS A 95 -4.78 -3.87 -6.34
CA HIS A 95 -3.53 -4.26 -5.70
C HIS A 95 -3.28 -3.50 -4.39
N LEU A 96 -3.37 -2.16 -4.40
CA LEU A 96 -3.22 -1.35 -3.19
C LEU A 96 -4.19 -1.78 -2.08
N MET A 97 -5.45 -2.07 -2.43
CA MET A 97 -6.45 -2.55 -1.48
C MET A 97 -6.11 -3.94 -0.94
N ARG A 98 -5.65 -4.87 -1.79
CA ARG A 98 -5.19 -6.20 -1.38
C ARG A 98 -4.03 -6.10 -0.39
N VAL A 99 -3.03 -5.28 -0.70
CA VAL A 99 -1.87 -5.02 0.16
C VAL A 99 -2.31 -4.41 1.49
N ALA A 100 -3.08 -3.32 1.46
CA ALA A 100 -3.54 -2.64 2.68
C ALA A 100 -4.45 -3.53 3.56
N SER A 101 -5.17 -4.49 2.95
CA SER A 101 -6.01 -5.46 3.66
C SER A 101 -5.23 -6.67 4.21
N GLY A 102 -3.95 -6.82 3.86
CA GLY A 102 -3.13 -7.97 4.24
C GLY A 102 -3.41 -9.24 3.45
N LEU A 103 -4.08 -9.15 2.29
CA LEU A 103 -4.36 -10.30 1.42
C LEU A 103 -3.14 -10.74 0.60
N ASP A 104 -2.23 -9.79 0.34
CA ASP A 104 -0.98 -10.05 -0.36
C ASP A 104 0.21 -10.14 0.63
N SER A 105 -0.06 -10.20 1.93
CA SER A 105 0.97 -10.37 2.95
C SER A 105 1.37 -11.83 3.11
N LEU A 106 2.64 -12.06 3.48
CA LEU A 106 3.16 -13.37 3.88
C LEU A 106 2.26 -14.03 4.94
N MET A 107 1.79 -13.20 5.87
CA MET A 107 0.75 -13.52 6.83
C MET A 107 -0.59 -12.95 6.37
N LEU A 108 -1.51 -13.81 5.96
CA LEU A 108 -2.86 -13.39 5.56
C LEU A 108 -3.53 -12.61 6.71
N GLY A 109 -3.93 -11.36 6.44
CA GLY A 109 -4.67 -10.51 7.37
C GLY A 109 -3.83 -9.76 8.40
N GLU A 110 -2.50 -9.75 8.26
CA GLU A 110 -1.58 -9.04 9.15
C GLU A 110 -1.99 -7.56 9.35
N PRO A 111 -2.28 -7.10 10.59
CA PRO A 111 -2.69 -5.72 10.84
C PRO A 111 -1.64 -4.66 10.48
N GLN A 112 -0.37 -5.02 10.51
CA GLN A 112 0.79 -4.13 10.45
C GLN A 112 0.92 -3.45 9.09
N ILE A 113 0.62 -4.16 8.00
CA ILE A 113 0.80 -3.63 6.64
C ILE A 113 -0.04 -2.37 6.41
N LEU A 114 -1.26 -2.30 6.95
CA LEU A 114 -2.10 -1.11 6.87
C LEU A 114 -1.42 0.10 7.55
N GLY A 115 -0.75 -0.14 8.68
CA GLY A 115 0.05 0.88 9.38
C GLY A 115 1.23 1.33 8.53
N GLN A 116 1.98 0.41 7.94
CA GLN A 116 3.13 0.69 7.08
C GLN A 116 2.74 1.51 5.84
N VAL A 117 1.63 1.17 5.18
CA VAL A 117 1.13 1.94 4.02
C VAL A 117 0.70 3.35 4.42
N LYS A 118 0.12 3.54 5.63
CA LYS A 118 -0.19 4.89 6.15
C LYS A 118 1.07 5.70 6.43
N THR A 119 2.08 5.09 7.03
CA THR A 119 3.37 5.73 7.28
C THR A 119 4.03 6.15 5.97
N ALA A 120 4.02 5.29 4.95
CA ALA A 120 4.51 5.61 3.61
C ALA A 120 3.78 6.80 2.98
N LEU A 121 2.44 6.85 3.07
CA LEU A 121 1.68 8.00 2.60
C LEU A 121 2.03 9.29 3.37
N SER A 122 2.19 9.21 4.69
CA SER A 122 2.58 10.36 5.51
C SER A 122 3.93 10.91 5.08
N LEU A 123 4.92 10.03 4.94
CA LEU A 123 6.27 10.40 4.48
C LEU A 123 6.24 11.09 3.11
N ALA A 124 5.47 10.55 2.17
CA ALA A 124 5.33 11.12 0.83
C ALA A 124 4.63 12.49 0.85
N LYS A 125 3.62 12.68 1.72
CA LYS A 125 2.97 13.98 1.95
C LYS A 125 3.93 15.01 2.52
N ASP A 126 4.70 14.62 3.53
CA ASP A 126 5.70 15.48 4.17
C ASP A 126 6.81 15.87 3.18
N SER A 127 7.07 15.02 2.19
CA SER A 127 8.02 15.26 1.09
C SER A 127 7.39 15.98 -0.12
N HIS A 128 6.13 16.40 -0.04
CA HIS A 128 5.39 17.11 -1.11
C HIS A 128 5.30 16.35 -2.45
N THR A 129 5.28 15.02 -2.41
CA THR A 129 5.19 14.15 -3.61
C THR A 129 3.81 13.53 -3.80
N VAL A 130 2.76 14.07 -3.17
CA VAL A 130 1.41 13.47 -3.20
C VAL A 130 0.38 14.50 -3.65
N SER A 131 -0.25 14.24 -4.78
CA SER A 131 -1.38 15.04 -5.26
C SER A 131 -2.66 14.73 -4.49
N ARG A 132 -3.65 15.61 -4.65
CA ARG A 132 -5.01 15.39 -4.12
C ARG A 132 -5.65 14.11 -4.66
N ASN A 133 -5.31 13.71 -5.90
CA ASN A 133 -5.86 12.51 -6.51
C ASN A 133 -5.25 11.25 -5.88
N LEU A 134 -3.91 11.20 -5.79
CA LEU A 134 -3.20 10.07 -5.19
C LEU A 134 -3.59 9.89 -3.72
N ASN A 135 -3.66 11.00 -2.96
CA ASN A 135 -4.12 10.96 -1.57
C ASN A 135 -5.51 10.32 -1.43
N ARG A 136 -6.46 10.68 -2.30
CA ARG A 136 -7.82 10.15 -2.26
C ARG A 136 -7.86 8.64 -2.54
N ILE A 137 -7.01 8.16 -3.46
CA ILE A 137 -6.90 6.71 -3.75
C ILE A 137 -6.45 5.97 -2.50
N PHE A 138 -5.41 6.46 -1.81
CA PHE A 138 -4.92 5.86 -0.57
C PHE A 138 -5.94 5.95 0.59
N GLU A 139 -6.61 7.08 0.77
CA GLU A 139 -7.66 7.22 1.79
C GLU A 139 -8.80 6.21 1.58
N TYR A 140 -9.21 6.02 0.32
CA TYR A 140 -10.22 5.02 -0.01
C TYR A 140 -9.68 3.59 0.17
N ALA A 141 -8.41 3.32 -0.14
CA ALA A 141 -7.79 2.04 0.15
C ALA A 141 -7.75 1.73 1.66
N PHE A 142 -7.51 2.72 2.52
CA PHE A 142 -7.58 2.55 3.98
C PHE A 142 -8.99 2.29 4.48
N TYR A 143 -9.99 2.94 3.89
CA TYR A 143 -11.40 2.65 4.16
C TYR A 143 -11.74 1.20 3.76
N ALA A 144 -11.34 0.80 2.55
CA ALA A 144 -11.56 -0.55 2.04
C ALA A 144 -10.89 -1.60 2.91
N ALA A 145 -9.62 -1.42 3.27
CA ALA A 145 -8.88 -2.33 4.13
C ALA A 145 -9.52 -2.52 5.51
N LYS A 146 -10.04 -1.44 6.11
CA LYS A 146 -10.77 -1.54 7.37
C LYS A 146 -12.04 -2.37 7.22
N ARG A 147 -12.83 -2.12 6.17
CA ARG A 147 -14.07 -2.87 5.89
C ARG A 147 -13.80 -4.34 5.63
N VAL A 148 -12.84 -4.65 4.77
CA VAL A 148 -12.43 -6.03 4.48
C VAL A 148 -12.06 -6.76 5.76
N ARG A 149 -11.27 -6.15 6.65
CA ARG A 149 -10.88 -6.77 7.92
C ARG A 149 -12.02 -6.91 8.93
N SER A 150 -12.98 -5.98 8.96
CA SER A 150 -14.10 -6.04 9.90
C SER A 150 -15.25 -6.92 9.42
N GLU A 151 -15.43 -7.06 8.11
CA GLU A 151 -16.57 -7.73 7.49
C GLU A 151 -16.22 -9.13 6.94
N THR A 152 -14.94 -9.56 7.01
CA THR A 152 -14.50 -10.88 6.55
C THR A 152 -13.67 -11.61 7.61
N ALA A 153 -13.56 -12.94 7.47
CA ALA A 153 -12.82 -13.80 8.39
C ALA A 153 -11.28 -13.58 8.36
N VAL A 154 -10.76 -12.78 7.42
CA VAL A 154 -9.33 -12.47 7.31
C VAL A 154 -8.83 -11.68 8.52
N GLY A 155 -9.67 -10.83 9.11
CA GLY A 155 -9.29 -10.05 10.29
C GLY A 155 -9.24 -10.84 11.59
N SER A 156 -10.04 -11.92 11.70
CA SER A 156 -10.21 -12.70 12.93
C SER A 156 -9.26 -13.88 13.07
N HIS A 157 -8.62 -14.31 11.98
CA HIS A 157 -7.69 -15.47 11.94
C HIS A 157 -6.25 -15.07 11.58
N ALA A 158 -5.89 -13.80 11.77
CA ALA A 158 -4.55 -13.30 11.44
C ALA A 158 -3.50 -14.00 12.31
N VAL A 159 -2.62 -14.79 11.68
CA VAL A 159 -1.44 -15.35 12.35
C VAL A 159 -0.32 -14.34 12.27
N SER A 160 0.32 -14.06 13.40
CA SER A 160 1.41 -13.09 13.47
C SER A 160 2.77 -13.77 13.27
N MET A 161 3.77 -13.00 12.83
CA MET A 161 5.18 -13.45 12.82
C MET A 161 5.63 -13.97 14.19
N GLY A 162 5.16 -13.36 15.28
CA GLY A 162 5.51 -13.83 16.62
C GLY A 162 5.01 -15.24 16.93
N TYR A 163 3.84 -15.62 16.40
CA TYR A 163 3.29 -16.96 16.61
C TYR A 163 4.12 -17.99 15.84
N ALA A 164 4.51 -17.67 14.61
CA ALA A 164 5.37 -18.52 13.79
C ALA A 164 6.71 -18.79 14.46
N VAL A 165 7.34 -17.75 15.00
CA VAL A 165 8.60 -17.86 15.74
C VAL A 165 8.43 -18.73 16.99
N ALA A 166 7.33 -18.57 17.72
CA ALA A 166 7.03 -19.42 18.87
C ALA A 166 6.85 -20.90 18.49
N GLN A 167 6.13 -21.19 17.40
CA GLN A 167 5.98 -22.56 16.89
C GLN A 167 7.31 -23.16 16.46
N LEU A 168 8.14 -22.40 15.74
CA LEU A 168 9.47 -22.83 15.33
C LEU A 168 10.36 -23.13 16.55
N ALA A 169 10.29 -22.30 17.61
CA ALA A 169 11.01 -22.56 18.85
C ALA A 169 10.59 -23.89 19.52
N LEU A 170 9.30 -24.26 19.47
CA LEU A 170 8.81 -25.54 19.99
C LEU A 170 9.23 -26.76 19.17
N GLN A 171 9.46 -26.58 17.86
CA GLN A 171 9.99 -27.64 17.01
C GLN A 171 11.47 -27.94 17.32
N VAL A 172 12.24 -26.90 17.65
CA VAL A 172 13.67 -27.03 17.97
C VAL A 172 13.89 -27.43 19.43
N PHE A 173 13.09 -26.91 20.37
CA PHE A 173 13.29 -27.09 21.79
C PHE A 173 12.04 -27.66 22.51
N SER A 174 12.23 -28.74 23.26
CA SER A 174 11.13 -29.47 23.92
C SER A 174 10.67 -28.89 25.26
N HIS A 175 11.43 -27.99 25.87
CA HIS A 175 11.18 -27.45 27.22
C HIS A 175 11.20 -25.91 27.22
N PRO A 176 10.07 -25.25 26.89
CA PRO A 176 10.01 -23.80 26.77
C PRO A 176 10.35 -23.08 28.08
N ASP A 177 9.95 -23.65 29.22
CA ASP A 177 10.18 -23.14 30.58
C ASP A 177 11.66 -22.94 30.94
N LYS A 178 12.58 -23.58 30.20
CA LYS A 178 14.03 -23.44 30.40
C LYS A 178 14.69 -22.51 29.39
N LEU A 179 13.96 -22.05 28.38
CA LEU A 179 14.51 -21.24 27.31
C LEU A 179 14.78 -19.82 27.76
N THR A 180 15.96 -19.34 27.42
CA THR A 180 16.30 -17.93 27.44
C THR A 180 16.19 -17.36 26.03
N ILE A 181 15.31 -16.39 25.85
CA ILE A 181 15.09 -15.70 24.59
C ILE A 181 15.83 -14.37 24.60
N MET A 182 16.48 -14.00 23.51
CA MET A 182 17.00 -12.66 23.31
C MET A 182 16.24 -11.93 22.19
N ILE A 183 15.71 -10.76 22.51
CA ILE A 183 15.01 -9.88 21.58
C ILE A 183 15.94 -8.72 21.23
N VAL A 184 16.38 -8.65 19.98
CA VAL A 184 17.33 -7.65 19.48
C VAL A 184 16.55 -6.55 18.75
N ALA A 185 16.50 -5.38 19.38
CA ALA A 185 15.59 -4.26 19.11
C ALA A 185 14.11 -4.56 19.43
N ALA A 186 13.55 -3.77 20.35
CA ALA A 186 12.14 -3.82 20.76
C ALA A 186 11.24 -3.03 19.79
N GLY A 187 11.32 -3.35 18.50
CA GLY A 187 10.41 -2.84 17.46
C GLY A 187 9.07 -3.60 17.46
N GLU A 188 8.10 -3.12 16.68
CA GLU A 188 6.74 -3.69 16.64
C GLU A 188 6.71 -5.21 16.42
N MET A 189 7.50 -5.72 15.46
CA MET A 189 7.55 -7.14 15.13
C MET A 189 8.15 -7.98 16.27
N ASN A 190 9.29 -7.54 16.82
CA ASN A 190 9.96 -8.23 17.91
C ASN A 190 9.19 -8.15 19.24
N SER A 191 8.40 -7.10 19.45
CA SER A 191 7.47 -7.00 20.58
C SER A 191 6.38 -8.06 20.50
N LEU A 192 5.87 -8.40 19.31
CA LEU A 192 4.89 -9.47 19.12
C LEU A 192 5.51 -10.85 19.35
N VAL A 193 6.74 -11.07 18.86
CA VAL A 193 7.52 -12.28 19.15
C VAL A 193 7.69 -12.45 20.65
N ALA A 194 8.12 -11.41 21.35
CA ALA A 194 8.31 -11.44 22.80
C ALA A 194 7.02 -11.75 23.55
N LYS A 195 5.88 -11.15 23.14
CA LYS A 195 4.57 -11.41 23.74
C LYS A 195 4.13 -12.86 23.57
N HIS A 196 4.27 -13.44 22.37
CA HIS A 196 3.89 -14.83 22.13
C HIS A 196 4.83 -15.83 22.80
N LEU A 197 6.13 -15.57 22.85
CA LEU A 197 7.07 -16.41 23.60
C LEU A 197 6.82 -16.32 25.12
N ALA A 198 6.43 -15.14 25.63
CA ALA A 198 5.99 -15.01 27.03
C ALA A 198 4.69 -15.78 27.30
N GLU A 199 3.73 -15.78 26.36
CA GLU A 199 2.49 -16.60 26.44
C GLU A 199 2.79 -18.11 26.43
N MET A 200 3.82 -18.51 25.71
CA MET A 200 4.31 -19.88 25.67
C MET A 200 4.94 -20.33 27.00
N GLY A 201 5.25 -19.40 27.91
CA GLY A 201 5.83 -19.69 29.21
C GLY A 201 7.33 -19.93 29.17
N VAL A 202 8.07 -19.17 28.37
CA VAL A 202 9.54 -19.23 28.36
C VAL A 202 10.14 -18.83 29.70
N GLY A 203 11.33 -19.35 30.04
CA GLY A 203 11.96 -19.12 31.33
C GLY A 203 12.43 -17.67 31.53
N LYS A 204 13.05 -17.08 30.51
CA LYS A 204 13.62 -15.73 30.59
C LYS A 204 13.64 -15.03 29.24
N ILE A 205 13.40 -13.72 29.23
CA ILE A 205 13.56 -12.85 28.06
C ILE A 205 14.60 -11.76 28.33
N ILE A 206 15.61 -11.67 27.47
CA ILE A 206 16.64 -10.63 27.46
C ILE A 206 16.31 -9.66 26.33
N ILE A 207 16.01 -8.40 26.64
CA ILE A 207 15.76 -7.36 25.64
C ILE A 207 17.05 -6.56 25.44
N CYS A 208 17.60 -6.61 24.24
CA CYS A 208 18.77 -5.85 23.83
C CYS A 208 18.31 -4.71 22.92
N ASN A 209 18.49 -3.45 23.33
CA ASN A 209 17.99 -2.31 22.54
C ASN A 209 18.90 -1.08 22.61
N ARG A 210 18.90 -0.27 21.55
CA ARG A 210 19.61 1.03 21.54
C ARG A 210 18.89 2.06 22.41
N THR A 211 17.56 2.09 22.34
CA THR A 211 16.72 3.04 23.09
C THR A 211 16.13 2.35 24.32
N ARG A 212 16.55 2.75 25.51
CA ARG A 212 16.11 2.13 26.76
C ARG A 212 14.59 2.19 26.96
N GLU A 213 13.98 3.34 26.68
CA GLU A 213 12.53 3.58 26.84
C GLU A 213 11.67 2.52 26.14
N ARG A 214 11.96 2.19 24.87
CA ARG A 214 11.23 1.15 24.12
C ARG A 214 11.38 -0.24 24.75
N ALA A 215 12.55 -0.54 25.31
CA ALA A 215 12.79 -1.81 25.98
C ALA A 215 12.04 -1.88 27.31
N ASP A 216 11.98 -0.78 28.06
CA ASP A 216 11.24 -0.71 29.32
C ASP A 216 9.72 -0.87 29.09
N ILE A 217 9.16 -0.26 28.03
CA ILE A 217 7.75 -0.44 27.65
C ILE A 217 7.45 -1.92 27.40
N LEU A 218 8.23 -2.58 26.54
CA LEU A 218 8.03 -4.00 26.24
C LEU A 218 8.21 -4.88 27.48
N ALA A 219 9.21 -4.58 28.31
CA ALA A 219 9.44 -5.31 29.55
C ALA A 219 8.23 -5.21 30.49
N GLN A 220 7.66 -4.02 30.68
CA GLN A 220 6.47 -3.82 31.50
C GLN A 220 5.26 -4.62 30.97
N GLU A 221 5.08 -4.70 29.66
CA GLU A 221 3.98 -5.46 29.04
C GLU A 221 4.06 -6.96 29.32
N ILE A 222 5.28 -7.54 29.42
CA ILE A 222 5.47 -8.99 29.53
C ILE A 222 5.97 -9.47 30.90
N ALA A 223 6.41 -8.56 31.79
CA ALA A 223 6.99 -8.89 33.10
C ALA A 223 6.05 -9.69 34.03
N HIS A 224 4.74 -9.62 33.79
CA HIS A 224 3.76 -10.41 34.55
C HIS A 224 3.74 -11.90 34.17
N ARG A 225 4.42 -12.29 33.08
CA ARG A 225 4.45 -13.67 32.55
C ARG A 225 5.83 -14.32 32.61
N VAL A 226 6.91 -13.53 32.53
CA VAL A 226 8.27 -14.03 32.37
C VAL A 226 9.29 -13.12 33.04
N GLU A 227 10.43 -13.67 33.47
CA GLU A 227 11.58 -12.88 33.92
C GLU A 227 12.14 -12.07 32.74
N VAL A 228 12.24 -10.75 32.91
CA VAL A 228 12.79 -9.86 31.88
C VAL A 228 14.07 -9.20 32.36
N GLU A 229 15.11 -9.25 31.53
CA GLU A 229 16.34 -8.50 31.71
C GLU A 229 16.56 -7.58 30.51
N ILE A 230 17.01 -6.34 30.74
CA ILE A 230 17.28 -5.40 29.66
C ILE A 230 18.77 -5.06 29.66
N ILE A 231 19.41 -5.29 28.52
CA ILE A 231 20.83 -5.01 28.28
C ILE A 231 21.02 -3.94 27.21
N GLY A 232 22.15 -3.25 27.26
CA GLY A 232 22.54 -2.28 26.24
C GLY A 232 22.88 -2.95 24.90
N PHE A 233 22.66 -2.23 23.79
CA PHE A 233 22.97 -2.74 22.46
C PHE A 233 24.47 -2.99 22.24
N ASP A 234 25.31 -2.20 22.89
CA ASP A 234 26.76 -2.37 22.97
C ASP A 234 27.19 -3.70 23.59
N GLN A 235 26.33 -4.33 24.38
CA GLN A 235 26.58 -5.59 25.06
C GLN A 235 26.04 -6.81 24.30
N LEU A 236 25.49 -6.63 23.10
CA LEU A 236 24.85 -7.68 22.31
C LEU A 236 25.77 -8.89 22.10
N ALA A 237 26.93 -8.67 21.48
CA ALA A 237 27.88 -9.72 21.10
C ALA A 237 28.36 -10.55 22.31
N GLU A 238 28.59 -9.89 23.45
CA GLU A 238 29.06 -10.55 24.67
C GLU A 238 28.00 -11.45 25.30
N ASN A 239 26.71 -11.13 25.10
CA ASN A 239 25.58 -11.80 25.73
C ASN A 239 24.88 -12.84 24.85
N LEU A 240 25.22 -12.96 23.55
CA LEU A 240 24.61 -13.93 22.62
C LEU A 240 24.61 -15.37 23.19
N HIS A 241 25.68 -15.75 23.90
CA HIS A 241 25.83 -17.09 24.47
C HIS A 241 24.77 -17.47 25.52
N ARG A 242 24.06 -16.48 26.07
CA ARG A 242 23.05 -16.70 27.12
C ARG A 242 21.71 -17.14 26.54
N ALA A 243 21.46 -16.90 25.26
CA ALA A 243 20.17 -17.13 24.63
C ALA A 243 20.15 -18.43 23.83
N ASP A 244 19.04 -19.16 23.97
CA ASP A 244 18.72 -20.34 23.17
C ASP A 244 18.01 -19.94 21.87
N VAL A 245 17.18 -18.89 21.93
CA VAL A 245 16.50 -18.29 20.79
C VAL A 245 16.85 -16.81 20.71
N ILE A 246 17.23 -16.33 19.53
CA ILE A 246 17.51 -14.91 19.27
C ILE A 246 16.58 -14.45 18.15
N SER A 247 15.79 -13.40 18.38
CA SER A 247 14.93 -12.76 17.38
C SER A 247 15.42 -11.34 17.10
N SER A 248 15.74 -11.02 15.85
CA SER A 248 16.28 -9.71 15.45
C SER A 248 15.40 -8.99 14.45
N CYS A 249 15.19 -7.68 14.67
CA CYS A 249 14.49 -6.79 13.75
C CYS A 249 14.89 -5.32 14.02
N THR A 250 16.15 -4.95 13.70
CA THR A 250 16.72 -3.65 14.08
C THR A 250 16.45 -2.51 13.09
N GLY A 251 16.03 -2.84 11.86
CA GLY A 251 15.86 -1.85 10.78
C GLY A 251 17.19 -1.22 10.31
N SER A 252 18.32 -1.81 10.70
CA SER A 252 19.66 -1.40 10.28
C SER A 252 19.90 -1.73 8.80
N LEU A 253 20.72 -0.92 8.13
CA LEU A 253 21.24 -1.24 6.79
C LEU A 253 22.48 -2.15 6.83
N HIS A 254 23.00 -2.40 8.03
CA HIS A 254 24.17 -3.23 8.27
C HIS A 254 23.82 -4.36 9.21
N GLN A 255 24.43 -5.51 8.97
CA GLN A 255 24.37 -6.65 9.88
C GLN A 255 24.88 -6.23 11.27
N VAL A 256 24.16 -6.65 12.29
CA VAL A 256 24.44 -6.36 13.71
C VAL A 256 24.86 -7.61 14.48
N ILE A 257 24.58 -8.81 13.95
CA ILE A 257 25.03 -10.08 14.49
C ILE A 257 25.98 -10.72 13.47
N HIS A 258 27.27 -10.71 13.78
CA HIS A 258 28.30 -11.21 12.88
C HIS A 258 28.67 -12.67 13.15
N PHE A 259 29.18 -13.35 12.11
CA PHE A 259 29.64 -14.73 12.19
C PHE A 259 30.61 -14.99 13.35
N THR A 260 31.55 -14.07 13.60
CA THR A 260 32.55 -14.20 14.66
C THR A 260 31.93 -14.21 16.06
N ASP A 261 30.87 -13.44 16.26
CA ASP A 261 30.21 -13.28 17.55
C ASP A 261 29.40 -14.52 17.89
N VAL A 262 28.64 -15.04 16.90
CA VAL A 262 27.88 -16.29 17.05
C VAL A 262 28.82 -17.47 17.27
N LYS A 263 29.93 -17.55 16.53
CA LYS A 263 30.95 -18.60 16.72
C LYS A 263 31.55 -18.57 18.12
N ALA A 264 31.87 -17.38 18.65
CA ALA A 264 32.35 -17.22 20.02
C ALA A 264 31.28 -17.61 21.06
N ALA A 265 30.00 -17.27 20.79
CA ALA A 265 28.88 -17.61 21.64
C ALA A 265 28.66 -19.13 21.74
N LEU A 266 28.66 -19.84 20.62
CA LEU A 266 28.57 -21.31 20.59
C LEU A 266 29.66 -21.99 21.40
N LYS A 267 30.91 -21.48 21.30
CA LYS A 267 32.03 -22.02 22.08
C LYS A 267 31.78 -21.88 23.59
N LYS A 268 31.26 -20.74 24.04
CA LYS A 268 30.85 -20.52 25.45
C LYS A 268 29.69 -21.43 25.86
N ARG A 269 28.76 -21.70 24.94
CA ARG A 269 27.61 -22.61 25.09
C ARG A 269 27.96 -24.09 24.97
N ARG A 270 29.25 -24.44 24.81
CA ARG A 270 29.70 -25.82 24.56
C ARG A 270 28.97 -26.47 23.36
N TYR A 271 28.71 -25.66 22.33
CA TYR A 271 28.01 -26.06 21.09
C TYR A 271 26.58 -26.58 21.30
N GLN A 272 25.91 -26.15 22.38
CA GLN A 272 24.47 -26.30 22.49
C GLN A 272 23.77 -25.48 21.41
N GLN A 273 22.66 -26.04 20.90
CA GLN A 273 21.92 -25.48 19.79
C GLN A 273 21.44 -24.05 20.07
N MET A 274 21.41 -23.23 19.02
CA MET A 274 20.85 -21.88 19.02
C MET A 274 19.90 -21.72 17.84
N LEU A 275 18.73 -21.15 18.08
CA LEU A 275 17.79 -20.73 17.05
C LEU A 275 17.91 -19.22 16.85
N LEU A 276 18.27 -18.80 15.65
CA LEU A 276 18.36 -17.41 15.25
C LEU A 276 17.26 -17.14 14.23
N VAL A 277 16.45 -16.12 14.50
CA VAL A 277 15.35 -15.69 13.66
C VAL A 277 15.62 -14.26 13.24
N ASP A 278 15.93 -14.08 11.95
CA ASP A 278 16.15 -12.78 11.34
C ASP A 278 14.87 -12.30 10.65
N LEU A 279 14.25 -11.29 11.26
CA LEU A 279 13.02 -10.70 10.77
C LEU A 279 13.27 -9.39 10.00
N ALA A 280 14.53 -8.99 9.84
CA ALA A 280 14.91 -7.76 9.17
C ALA A 280 15.17 -7.96 7.67
N VAL A 281 14.84 -6.93 6.89
CA VAL A 281 15.28 -6.77 5.50
C VAL A 281 15.65 -5.30 5.31
N PRO A 282 16.94 -4.96 5.10
CA PRO A 282 18.11 -5.86 5.02
C PRO A 282 18.36 -6.71 6.27
N ARG A 283 18.95 -7.90 6.09
CA ARG A 283 19.22 -8.86 7.17
C ARG A 283 20.11 -8.27 8.27
N ASP A 284 19.71 -8.52 9.52
CA ASP A 284 20.49 -8.17 10.71
C ASP A 284 21.61 -9.18 10.97
N ILE A 285 21.47 -10.42 10.50
CA ILE A 285 22.38 -11.53 10.79
C ILE A 285 23.21 -11.85 9.56
N ASP A 286 24.52 -12.02 9.75
CA ASP A 286 25.42 -12.48 8.70
C ASP A 286 24.99 -13.88 8.21
N ALA A 287 24.67 -14.01 6.92
CA ALA A 287 24.24 -15.27 6.30
C ALA A 287 25.27 -16.40 6.49
N LYS A 288 26.56 -16.10 6.67
CA LYS A 288 27.58 -17.12 6.97
C LYS A 288 27.32 -17.86 8.29
N VAL A 289 26.52 -17.30 9.19
CA VAL A 289 26.14 -17.94 10.46
C VAL A 289 25.43 -19.27 10.24
N GLU A 290 24.70 -19.43 9.13
CA GLU A 290 24.04 -20.69 8.77
C GLU A 290 25.03 -21.86 8.62
N SER A 291 26.29 -21.58 8.28
CA SER A 291 27.31 -22.62 8.11
C SER A 291 27.88 -23.15 9.45
N LEU A 292 27.42 -22.67 10.60
CA LEU A 292 27.90 -23.09 11.92
C LEU A 292 27.11 -24.28 12.44
N ASP A 293 27.81 -25.36 12.78
CA ASP A 293 27.19 -26.51 13.44
C ASP A 293 26.56 -26.10 14.79
N GLY A 294 25.30 -26.47 14.97
CA GLY A 294 24.53 -26.11 16.17
C GLY A 294 23.81 -24.77 16.08
N VAL A 295 23.78 -24.12 14.91
CA VAL A 295 22.94 -22.94 14.67
C VAL A 295 21.85 -23.28 13.66
N TYR A 296 20.63 -22.90 13.99
CA TYR A 296 19.53 -22.85 13.05
C TYR A 296 19.23 -21.38 12.76
N LEU A 297 19.44 -20.94 11.52
CA LEU A 297 19.13 -19.58 11.08
C LEU A 297 17.89 -19.62 10.20
N TYR A 298 16.88 -18.85 10.56
CA TYR A 298 15.63 -18.71 9.82
C TYR A 298 15.37 -17.24 9.51
N GLY A 299 15.08 -16.95 8.25
CA GLY A 299 14.64 -15.63 7.79
C GLY A 299 13.11 -15.49 7.79
N VAL A 300 12.66 -14.33 7.31
CA VAL A 300 11.22 -14.05 7.11
C VAL A 300 10.56 -15.05 6.15
N ASP A 301 11.27 -15.48 5.10
CA ASP A 301 10.73 -16.38 4.08
C ASP A 301 10.56 -17.82 4.59
N ASP A 302 11.48 -18.31 5.43
CA ASP A 302 11.44 -19.68 5.96
C ASP A 302 10.29 -19.89 6.96
N LEU A 303 9.82 -18.81 7.57
CA LEU A 303 8.66 -18.85 8.48
C LEU A 303 7.34 -19.13 7.75
N GLN A 304 7.29 -19.02 6.42
CA GLN A 304 6.09 -19.36 5.65
C GLN A 304 5.66 -20.81 5.85
N SER A 305 6.61 -21.75 5.74
CA SER A 305 6.32 -23.19 5.79
C SER A 305 5.83 -23.65 7.17
N VAL A 306 6.19 -22.93 8.25
CA VAL A 306 5.80 -23.28 9.62
C VAL A 306 4.31 -23.03 9.87
N ILE A 307 3.66 -22.21 9.04
CA ILE A 307 2.33 -21.65 9.31
C ILE A 307 1.24 -22.31 8.46
N GLU A 308 1.61 -23.25 7.60
CA GLU A 308 0.73 -23.87 6.60
C GLU A 308 -0.35 -24.81 7.18
N GLU A 309 -0.29 -25.18 8.46
CA GLU A 309 -1.22 -26.16 9.07
C GLU A 309 -2.71 -25.72 9.13
N ASN A 310 -3.04 -24.46 8.82
CA ASN A 310 -4.42 -23.94 8.76
C ASN A 310 -4.85 -23.42 7.36
N LEU A 311 -4.32 -24.01 6.30
CA LEU A 311 -4.48 -23.51 4.92
C LEU A 311 -5.93 -23.40 4.43
N ALA A 312 -6.80 -24.36 4.80
CA ALA A 312 -8.15 -24.48 4.21
C ALA A 312 -9.09 -23.35 4.65
N GLN A 313 -9.18 -23.07 5.96
CA GLN A 313 -10.01 -21.97 6.47
C GLN A 313 -9.50 -20.60 6.00
N ARG A 314 -8.17 -20.44 5.88
CA ARG A 314 -7.55 -19.22 5.38
C ARG A 314 -7.83 -18.97 3.90
N ARG A 315 -7.78 -20.01 3.07
CA ARG A 315 -8.15 -19.90 1.65
C ARG A 315 -9.59 -19.42 1.48
N GLN A 316 -10.52 -19.96 2.28
CA GLN A 316 -11.91 -19.52 2.24
C GLN A 316 -12.07 -18.06 2.67
N ALA A 317 -11.42 -17.64 3.78
CA ALA A 317 -11.43 -16.25 4.23
C ALA A 317 -10.84 -15.30 3.18
N ALA A 318 -9.73 -15.70 2.54
CA ALA A 318 -9.10 -14.92 1.48
C ALA A 318 -10.05 -14.73 0.28
N VAL A 319 -10.78 -15.77 -0.15
CA VAL A 319 -11.73 -15.68 -1.27
C VAL A 319 -12.84 -14.65 -0.99
N GLU A 320 -13.42 -14.67 0.21
CA GLU A 320 -14.45 -13.69 0.60
C GLU A 320 -13.91 -12.25 0.58
N ALA A 321 -12.69 -12.06 1.10
CA ALA A 321 -12.03 -10.76 1.10
C ALA A 321 -11.65 -10.28 -0.31
N GLU A 322 -11.24 -11.17 -1.21
CA GLU A 322 -10.97 -10.84 -2.61
C GLU A 322 -12.22 -10.36 -3.34
N ILE A 323 -13.37 -11.01 -3.11
CA ILE A 323 -14.66 -10.57 -3.67
C ILE A 323 -14.97 -9.16 -3.20
N MET A 324 -14.82 -8.90 -1.89
CA MET A 324 -15.06 -7.57 -1.32
C MET A 324 -14.10 -6.51 -1.88
N VAL A 325 -12.81 -6.81 -2.01
CA VAL A 325 -11.83 -5.88 -2.59
C VAL A 325 -12.20 -5.52 -4.02
N ASN A 326 -12.57 -6.50 -4.86
CA ASN A 326 -12.98 -6.25 -6.23
C ASN A 326 -14.26 -5.38 -6.32
N GLN A 327 -15.22 -5.59 -5.43
CA GLN A 327 -16.42 -4.75 -5.34
C GLN A 327 -16.07 -3.30 -4.99
N LEU A 328 -15.23 -3.09 -3.98
CA LEU A 328 -14.81 -1.75 -3.53
C LEU A 328 -13.94 -1.04 -4.57
N ALA A 329 -13.06 -1.76 -5.26
CA ALA A 329 -12.28 -1.21 -6.38
C ALA A 329 -13.21 -0.74 -7.51
N THR A 330 -14.21 -1.54 -7.87
CA THR A 330 -15.22 -1.20 -8.88
C THR A 330 -16.04 0.02 -8.48
N GLU A 331 -16.40 0.12 -7.19
CA GLU A 331 -17.10 1.29 -6.65
C GLU A 331 -16.27 2.56 -6.81
N LEU A 332 -14.98 2.54 -6.42
CA LEU A 332 -14.09 3.69 -6.58
C LEU A 332 -13.96 4.12 -8.06
N MET A 333 -13.77 3.16 -8.97
CA MET A 333 -13.69 3.43 -10.40
C MET A 333 -14.97 4.08 -10.93
N THR A 334 -16.13 3.59 -10.48
CA THR A 334 -17.43 4.15 -10.85
C THR A 334 -17.59 5.58 -10.33
N GLN A 335 -17.22 5.84 -9.07
CA GLN A 335 -17.25 7.18 -8.50
C GLN A 335 -16.31 8.16 -9.25
N GLN A 336 -15.14 7.70 -9.68
CA GLN A 336 -14.21 8.51 -10.49
C GLN A 336 -14.81 8.86 -11.86
N LYS A 337 -15.41 7.89 -12.56
CA LYS A 337 -16.10 8.11 -13.84
C LYS A 337 -17.25 9.12 -13.71
N VAL A 338 -18.07 9.00 -12.66
CA VAL A 338 -19.17 9.95 -12.38
C VAL A 338 -18.63 11.36 -12.13
N LYS A 339 -17.53 11.50 -11.38
CA LYS A 339 -16.91 12.80 -11.12
C LYS A 339 -16.36 13.44 -12.40
N GLN A 340 -15.70 12.66 -13.25
CA GLN A 340 -15.22 13.13 -14.55
C GLN A 340 -16.39 13.64 -15.43
N ALA A 341 -17.49 12.87 -15.49
CA ALA A 341 -18.70 13.32 -16.17
C ALA A 341 -19.23 14.65 -15.62
N GLY A 342 -19.20 14.84 -14.30
CA GLY A 342 -19.58 16.10 -13.66
C GLY A 342 -18.75 17.31 -14.13
N ALA A 343 -17.43 17.14 -14.31
CA ALA A 343 -16.56 18.21 -14.82
C ALA A 343 -16.89 18.55 -16.29
N THR A 344 -17.12 17.53 -17.12
CA THR A 344 -17.56 17.72 -18.52
C THR A 344 -18.91 18.45 -18.58
N ILE A 345 -19.86 18.08 -17.70
CA ILE A 345 -21.16 18.74 -17.61
C ILE A 345 -21.00 20.22 -17.22
N HIS A 346 -20.10 20.53 -16.27
CA HIS A 346 -19.86 21.92 -15.87
C HIS A 346 -19.26 22.74 -17.01
N ALA A 347 -18.22 22.23 -17.67
CA ALA A 347 -17.61 22.89 -18.82
C ALA A 347 -18.62 23.13 -19.96
N TYR A 348 -19.51 22.15 -20.22
CA TYR A 348 -20.59 22.29 -21.20
C TYR A 348 -21.59 23.40 -20.82
N ARG A 349 -21.94 23.51 -19.54
CA ARG A 349 -22.83 24.59 -19.05
C ARG A 349 -22.18 25.97 -19.16
N ASP A 350 -20.90 26.09 -18.83
CA ASP A 350 -20.15 27.35 -18.92
C ASP A 350 -20.03 27.83 -20.37
N HIS A 351 -19.86 26.89 -21.30
CA HIS A 351 -19.91 27.18 -22.73
C HIS A 351 -21.30 27.70 -23.14
N GLY A 352 -22.38 27.05 -22.69
CA GLY A 352 -23.75 27.51 -22.94
C GLY A 352 -24.03 28.92 -22.39
N GLU A 353 -23.51 29.24 -21.22
CA GLU A 353 -23.65 30.56 -20.61
C GLU A 353 -22.88 31.64 -21.38
N THR A 354 -21.70 31.29 -21.89
CA THR A 354 -20.90 32.16 -22.77
C THR A 354 -21.69 32.49 -24.05
N LEU A 355 -22.26 31.47 -24.72
CA LEU A 355 -23.10 31.66 -25.90
C LEU A 355 -24.35 32.51 -25.60
N ARG A 356 -25.00 32.31 -24.44
CA ARG A 356 -26.12 33.12 -23.99
C ARG A 356 -25.73 34.59 -23.89
N GLN A 357 -24.58 34.87 -23.28
CA GLN A 357 -24.12 36.24 -23.05
C GLN A 357 -23.75 36.94 -24.36
N GLU A 358 -23.07 36.25 -25.28
CA GLU A 358 -22.76 36.77 -26.63
C GLU A 358 -24.03 37.16 -27.40
N GLU A 359 -25.00 36.25 -27.45
CA GLU A 359 -26.27 36.46 -28.16
C GLU A 359 -27.09 37.59 -27.53
N LEU A 360 -27.09 37.68 -26.20
CA LEU A 360 -27.79 38.74 -25.46
C LEU A 360 -27.16 40.11 -25.74
N THR A 361 -25.83 40.21 -25.69
CA THR A 361 -25.12 41.45 -25.99
C THR A 361 -25.42 41.92 -27.41
N LEU A 362 -25.43 41.02 -28.39
CA LEU A 362 -25.78 41.34 -29.77
C LEU A 362 -27.23 41.82 -29.90
N ALA A 363 -28.19 41.18 -29.22
CA ALA A 363 -29.58 41.60 -29.21
C ALA A 363 -29.76 43.01 -28.62
N ILE A 364 -29.11 43.30 -27.48
CA ILE A 364 -29.13 44.62 -26.83
C ILE A 364 -28.57 45.69 -27.78
N GLN A 365 -27.45 45.41 -28.46
CA GLN A 365 -26.85 46.35 -29.41
C GLN A 365 -27.76 46.64 -30.61
N ARG A 366 -28.46 45.64 -31.13
CA ARG A 366 -29.40 45.81 -32.26
C ARG A 366 -30.63 46.63 -31.86
N ILE A 367 -31.17 46.40 -30.67
CA ILE A 367 -32.26 47.22 -30.12
C ILE A 367 -31.80 48.66 -29.91
N ALA A 368 -30.61 48.87 -29.36
CA ALA A 368 -30.05 50.22 -29.16
C ALA A 368 -29.83 50.98 -30.49
N LYS A 369 -29.65 50.27 -31.61
CA LYS A 369 -29.54 50.85 -32.96
C LYS A 369 -30.91 51.18 -33.59
N GLY A 370 -32.02 50.96 -32.88
CA GLY A 370 -33.37 51.30 -33.33
C GLY A 370 -34.09 50.18 -34.09
N GLU A 371 -33.57 48.95 -34.08
CA GLU A 371 -34.29 47.79 -34.62
C GLU A 371 -35.52 47.45 -33.76
N LYS A 372 -36.58 46.92 -34.38
CA LYS A 372 -37.80 46.52 -33.66
C LYS A 372 -37.50 45.41 -32.66
N ALA A 373 -37.77 45.66 -31.38
CA ALA A 373 -37.47 44.74 -30.28
C ALA A 373 -38.06 43.33 -30.50
N ASP A 374 -39.31 43.24 -30.96
CA ASP A 374 -39.97 41.94 -31.19
C ASP A 374 -39.22 41.06 -32.20
N THR A 375 -38.73 41.66 -33.28
CA THR A 375 -37.95 40.96 -34.30
C THR A 375 -36.60 40.51 -33.76
N VAL A 376 -35.90 41.39 -33.04
CA VAL A 376 -34.58 41.08 -32.46
C VAL A 376 -34.69 39.97 -31.40
N LEU A 377 -35.72 39.99 -30.56
CA LEU A 377 -35.95 38.97 -29.52
C LEU A 377 -36.32 37.61 -30.12
N ALA A 378 -37.12 37.58 -31.18
CA ALA A 378 -37.44 36.33 -31.90
C ALA A 378 -36.18 35.72 -32.55
N GLU A 379 -35.36 36.54 -33.20
CA GLU A 379 -34.10 36.09 -33.79
C GLU A 379 -33.07 35.65 -32.74
N PHE A 380 -32.95 36.39 -31.64
CA PHE A 380 -32.13 36.00 -30.49
C PHE A 380 -32.55 34.64 -29.94
N SER A 381 -33.84 34.44 -29.69
CA SER A 381 -34.38 33.18 -29.19
C SER A 381 -34.06 32.01 -30.12
N HIS A 382 -34.26 32.21 -31.44
CA HIS A 382 -33.96 31.20 -32.44
C HIS A 382 -32.46 30.88 -32.50
N ARG A 383 -31.61 31.91 -32.61
CA ARG A 383 -30.14 31.74 -32.74
C ARG A 383 -29.53 31.10 -31.50
N LEU A 384 -29.92 31.53 -30.31
CA LEU A 384 -29.48 30.93 -29.06
C LEU A 384 -29.89 29.45 -28.99
N THR A 385 -31.13 29.13 -29.33
CA THR A 385 -31.63 27.75 -29.34
C THR A 385 -30.83 26.87 -30.30
N GLN A 386 -30.58 27.33 -31.53
CA GLN A 386 -29.79 26.58 -32.51
C GLN A 386 -28.35 26.37 -32.02
N LYS A 387 -27.69 27.41 -31.49
CA LYS A 387 -26.34 27.31 -30.95
C LYS A 387 -26.24 26.33 -29.78
N LEU A 388 -27.20 26.32 -28.86
CA LEU A 388 -27.23 25.41 -27.72
C LEU A 388 -27.53 23.95 -28.10
N LEU A 389 -28.32 23.70 -29.15
CA LEU A 389 -28.70 22.36 -29.60
C LEU A 389 -27.71 21.73 -30.60
N HIS A 390 -26.85 22.55 -31.20
CA HIS A 390 -25.91 22.10 -32.21
C HIS A 390 -24.92 21.03 -31.70
N PRO A 391 -24.26 21.17 -30.53
CA PRO A 391 -23.34 20.16 -30.02
C PRO A 391 -24.00 18.79 -29.81
N THR A 392 -25.19 18.75 -29.19
CA THR A 392 -25.95 17.51 -29.00
C THR A 392 -26.30 16.84 -30.34
N SER A 393 -26.66 17.64 -31.34
CA SER A 393 -26.97 17.14 -32.69
C SER A 393 -25.75 16.53 -33.39
N ILE A 394 -24.55 17.06 -33.13
CA ILE A 394 -23.29 16.48 -33.62
C ILE A 394 -23.01 15.17 -32.89
N VAL A 395 -23.09 15.15 -31.55
CA VAL A 395 -22.82 13.94 -30.75
C VAL A 395 -23.73 12.78 -31.19
N LEU A 396 -25.02 13.04 -31.42
CA LEU A 396 -25.96 12.02 -31.92
C LEU A 396 -25.58 11.50 -33.32
N ARG A 397 -25.11 12.38 -34.21
CA ARG A 397 -24.65 11.97 -35.55
C ARG A 397 -23.36 11.16 -35.52
N GLU A 398 -22.42 11.52 -34.65
CA GLU A 398 -21.17 10.77 -34.48
C GLU A 398 -21.42 9.42 -33.81
N ALA A 399 -22.32 9.35 -32.83
CA ALA A 399 -22.74 8.09 -32.24
C ALA A 399 -23.38 7.15 -33.26
N ALA A 400 -24.21 7.67 -34.18
CA ALA A 400 -24.80 6.87 -35.26
C ALA A 400 -23.77 6.35 -36.29
N LYS A 401 -22.55 6.91 -36.32
CA LYS A 401 -21.45 6.45 -37.18
C LYS A 401 -20.50 5.48 -36.46
N ALA A 402 -20.65 5.30 -35.15
CA ALA A 402 -19.79 4.40 -34.39
C ALA A 402 -19.97 2.95 -34.86
N GLU A 403 -18.89 2.16 -34.81
CA GLU A 403 -18.91 0.76 -35.26
C GLU A 403 -19.82 -0.13 -34.43
N ASP A 404 -20.06 0.24 -33.15
CA ASP A 404 -20.96 -0.47 -32.24
C ASP A 404 -22.37 0.16 -32.27
N PRO A 405 -23.38 -0.52 -32.87
CA PRO A 405 -24.75 -0.03 -32.93
C PRO A 405 -25.37 0.19 -31.55
N ALA A 406 -24.95 -0.56 -30.53
CA ALA A 406 -25.47 -0.46 -29.18
C ALA A 406 -25.19 0.91 -28.54
N TYR A 407 -24.11 1.59 -28.98
CA TYR A 407 -23.75 2.91 -28.49
C TYR A 407 -24.81 3.98 -28.86
N PHE A 408 -25.31 3.93 -30.10
CA PHE A 408 -26.34 4.86 -30.56
C PHE A 408 -27.71 4.56 -29.94
N GLU A 409 -28.09 3.28 -29.87
CA GLU A 409 -29.35 2.85 -29.25
C GLU A 409 -29.44 3.28 -27.79
N LEU A 410 -28.37 3.10 -27.01
CA LEU A 410 -28.30 3.54 -25.62
C LEU A 410 -28.45 5.06 -25.48
N LEU A 411 -27.76 5.84 -26.33
CA LEU A 411 -27.87 7.30 -26.30
C LEU A 411 -29.26 7.79 -26.68
N GLN A 412 -29.91 7.13 -27.65
CA GLN A 412 -31.27 7.45 -28.06
C GLN A 412 -32.28 7.18 -26.94
N GLU A 413 -32.17 6.03 -26.28
CA GLU A 413 -33.03 5.63 -25.16
C GLU A 413 -32.86 6.60 -23.96
N GLU A 414 -31.62 6.86 -23.55
CA GLU A 414 -31.32 7.76 -22.44
C GLU A 414 -31.78 9.19 -22.71
N LEU A 415 -31.56 9.72 -23.92
CA LEU A 415 -32.03 11.05 -24.29
C LEU A 415 -33.57 11.12 -24.25
N GLY A 416 -34.25 10.08 -24.75
CA GLY A 416 -35.71 9.96 -24.68
C GLY A 416 -36.22 9.96 -23.23
N ASN A 417 -35.59 9.16 -22.37
CA ASN A 417 -35.91 9.05 -20.94
C ASN A 417 -35.70 10.38 -20.21
N VAL A 418 -34.61 11.10 -20.49
CA VAL A 418 -34.30 12.40 -19.86
C VAL A 418 -35.28 13.47 -20.32
N VAL A 419 -35.63 13.52 -21.61
CA VAL A 419 -36.60 14.48 -22.15
C VAL A 419 -38.00 14.22 -21.58
N ALA A 420 -38.40 12.94 -21.45
CA ALA A 420 -39.69 12.55 -20.86
C ALA A 420 -39.80 12.93 -19.38
N LYS A 421 -38.69 12.97 -18.63
CA LYS A 421 -38.61 13.35 -17.21
C LYS A 421 -38.67 14.87 -16.95
N ARG A 422 -38.91 15.72 -17.96
CA ARG A 422 -38.90 17.19 -17.79
C ARG A 422 -39.80 17.65 -16.63
N ARG A 423 -39.20 18.45 -15.71
CA ARG A 423 -39.89 19.13 -14.59
C ARG A 423 -41.16 19.83 -15.08
N LYS A 424 -42.31 19.47 -14.51
CA LYS A 424 -43.54 20.28 -14.59
C LYS A 424 -43.19 21.71 -14.21
N SER A 425 -43.49 22.64 -15.11
CA SER A 425 -43.40 24.07 -14.85
C SER A 425 -44.11 24.40 -13.53
N ARG A 426 -43.37 24.94 -12.55
CA ARG A 426 -43.99 25.72 -11.45
C ARG A 426 -44.37 27.06 -12.06
N HIS A 427 -45.54 27.14 -12.68
CA HIS A 427 -46.24 28.41 -12.82
C HIS A 427 -47.07 28.62 -11.56
N SER A 428 -46.50 29.36 -10.63
CA SER A 428 -47.28 30.12 -9.65
C SER A 428 -47.70 31.40 -10.35
N PHE A 429 -49.00 31.62 -10.45
CA PHE A 429 -49.61 32.88 -10.87
C PHE A 429 -49.29 34.01 -9.89
#